data_AF-J3F0C9-F1
#
_entry.id   AF-J3F0C9-F1
#
_cell.length_a   1.000
_cell.length_b   1.000
_cell.length_c   1.000
_cell.angle_alpha   90.00
_cell.angle_beta   90.00
_cell.angle_gamma   90.00
#
_symmetry.space_group_name_H-M   'P 1'
#
loop_
_entity.id
_entity.type
_entity.pdbx_description
1 polymer ?
#
loop_
_entity_poly.entity_id
_entity_poly.type
_entity_poly.pdbx_seq_one_letter_code
_entity_poly.pdbx_strand_id
1 'polypeptide(L)'
;MTTPTRYSALPPTYRKVLKARRLVVLYFFNEHCGACVFSSPVFLETAKPFRPWMDIFMLDTAQCCRNPEVSGTPTVLFYKEGVLVKKLKGIGSEESLLQDFTQFLGKTRHCVAPRKPTHDLNWLRHTLSTLCTIPRAKRLNFS
;
A
#
# COMPACT_ATOMS: atom_id res chain seq x y z
N MET A 1 -26.41 7.05 -5.52
CA MET A 1 -25.50 6.23 -4.68
C MET A 1 -24.51 5.56 -5.61
N THR A 2 -23.24 5.96 -5.61
CA THR A 2 -22.22 5.37 -6.49
C THR A 2 -21.61 4.17 -5.76
N THR A 3 -21.81 2.96 -6.27
CA THR A 3 -21.18 1.75 -5.72
C THR A 3 -19.66 1.91 -5.74
N PRO A 4 -18.94 1.65 -4.63
CA PRO A 4 -17.49 1.77 -4.63
C PRO A 4 -16.89 0.72 -5.58
N THR A 5 -16.08 1.19 -6.54
CA THR A 5 -15.44 0.32 -7.52
C THR A 5 -14.46 -0.63 -6.83
N ARG A 6 -14.73 -1.93 -6.95
CA ARG A 6 -13.81 -2.99 -6.49
C ARG A 6 -12.70 -3.20 -7.51
N TYR A 7 -11.49 -3.45 -7.02
CA TYR A 7 -10.33 -3.75 -7.86
C TYR A 7 -10.54 -4.91 -8.84
N SER A 8 -11.44 -5.85 -8.55
CA SER A 8 -11.76 -6.99 -9.42
C SER A 8 -12.29 -6.57 -10.79
N ALA A 9 -12.88 -5.38 -10.91
CA ALA A 9 -13.36 -4.84 -12.18
C ALA A 9 -12.25 -4.16 -13.01
N LEU A 10 -11.06 -3.92 -12.43
CA LEU A 10 -9.96 -3.22 -13.10
C LEU A 10 -9.10 -4.18 -13.96
N PRO A 11 -8.29 -3.65 -14.89
CA PRO A 11 -7.32 -4.44 -15.64
C PRO A 11 -6.37 -5.28 -14.74
N PRO A 12 -5.86 -6.44 -15.22
CA PRO A 12 -5.03 -7.35 -14.43
C PRO A 12 -3.81 -6.70 -13.76
N THR A 13 -3.22 -5.69 -14.41
CA THR A 13 -2.08 -4.92 -13.90
C THR A 13 -2.38 -4.28 -12.55
N TYR A 14 -3.56 -3.66 -12.41
CA TYR A 14 -3.98 -3.02 -11.17
C TYR A 14 -4.37 -4.05 -10.10
N ARG A 15 -4.95 -5.19 -10.50
CA ARG A 15 -5.38 -6.23 -9.55
C ARG A 15 -4.23 -6.76 -8.70
N LYS A 16 -3.04 -6.90 -9.28
CA LYS A 16 -1.85 -7.40 -8.56
C LYS A 16 -1.46 -6.46 -7.41
N VAL A 17 -1.45 -5.16 -7.68
CA VAL A 17 -1.10 -4.12 -6.70
C VAL A 17 -2.19 -3.96 -5.64
N LEU A 18 -3.45 -3.91 -6.07
CA LEU A 18 -4.61 -3.63 -5.21
C LEU A 18 -5.05 -4.81 -4.35
N LYS A 19 -4.51 -6.01 -4.58
CA LYS A 19 -4.69 -7.19 -3.71
C LYS A 19 -3.94 -7.04 -2.37
N ALA A 20 -2.99 -6.11 -2.28
CA ALA A 20 -2.26 -5.86 -1.05
C ALA A 20 -3.21 -5.42 0.09
N ARG A 21 -2.89 -5.82 1.33
CA ARG A 21 -3.59 -5.33 2.54
C ARG A 21 -3.18 -3.91 2.93
N ARG A 22 -2.18 -3.35 2.25
CA ARG A 22 -1.69 -1.99 2.46
C ARG A 22 -2.62 -0.99 1.77
N LEU A 23 -2.61 0.25 2.25
CA LEU A 23 -3.25 1.34 1.53
C LEU A 23 -2.46 1.59 0.24
N VAL A 24 -3.14 1.69 -0.89
CA VAL A 24 -2.53 1.97 -2.20
C VAL A 24 -3.02 3.32 -2.69
N VAL A 25 -2.09 4.19 -3.04
CA VAL A 25 -2.37 5.51 -3.62
C VAL A 25 -1.86 5.54 -5.05
N LEU A 26 -2.76 5.82 -6.00
CA LEU A 26 -2.44 5.94 -7.42
C LEU A 26 -2.61 7.39 -7.85
N TYR A 27 -1.53 8.02 -8.30
CA TYR A 27 -1.53 9.34 -8.90
C TYR A 27 -1.42 9.22 -10.41
N PHE A 28 -2.45 9.66 -11.13
CA PHE A 28 -2.51 9.65 -12.58
C PHE A 28 -2.14 11.02 -13.12
N PHE A 29 -1.09 11.07 -13.94
CA PHE A 29 -0.61 12.27 -14.60
C PHE A 29 -0.43 12.06 -16.11
N ASN A 30 -0.08 13.13 -16.81
CA ASN A 30 0.28 13.12 -18.21
C ASN A 30 1.33 14.20 -18.45
N GLU A 31 2.32 13.93 -19.30
CA GLU A 31 3.39 14.90 -19.63
C GLU A 31 2.88 16.14 -20.37
N HIS A 32 1.77 16.02 -21.11
CA HIS A 32 1.15 17.12 -21.84
C HIS A 32 0.07 17.86 -21.05
N CYS A 33 0.03 17.69 -19.72
CA CYS A 33 -0.95 18.35 -18.85
C CYS A 33 -0.31 19.49 -18.06
N GLY A 34 -0.69 20.73 -18.38
CA GLY A 34 -0.19 21.92 -17.68
C GLY A 34 -0.48 21.93 -16.18
N ALA A 35 -1.62 21.37 -15.75
CA ALA A 35 -1.94 21.24 -14.33
C ALA A 35 -1.02 20.24 -13.60
N CYS A 36 -0.58 19.18 -14.30
CA CYS A 36 0.33 18.19 -13.73
C CYS A 36 1.71 18.76 -13.41
N VAL A 37 2.15 19.80 -14.12
CA VAL A 37 3.46 20.44 -13.89
C VAL A 37 3.56 20.98 -12.46
N PHE A 38 2.50 21.61 -11.96
CA PHE A 38 2.47 22.17 -10.60
C PHE A 38 2.08 21.12 -9.55
N SER A 39 1.18 20.21 -9.88
CA SER A 39 0.60 19.30 -8.91
C SER A 39 1.51 18.11 -8.57
N SER A 40 2.28 17.61 -9.55
CA SER A 40 3.17 16.45 -9.36
C SER A 40 4.25 16.67 -8.29
N PRO A 41 4.99 17.80 -8.25
CA PRO A 41 5.97 18.02 -7.19
C PRO A 41 5.32 18.15 -5.81
N VAL A 42 4.18 18.84 -5.71
CA VAL A 42 3.43 18.95 -4.45
C VAL A 42 3.01 17.56 -3.96
N PHE A 43 2.45 16.73 -4.83
CA PHE A 43 2.10 15.35 -4.48
C PHE A 43 3.30 14.56 -3.97
N LEU A 44 4.43 14.64 -4.67
CA LEU A 44 5.64 13.90 -4.31
C LEU A 44 6.15 14.29 -2.93
N GLU A 45 6.22 15.57 -2.62
CA GLU A 45 6.68 16.05 -1.31
C GLU A 45 5.72 15.67 -0.19
N THR A 46 4.40 15.84 -0.40
CA THR A 46 3.40 15.42 0.59
C THR A 46 3.39 13.90 0.79
N ALA A 47 3.59 13.12 -0.27
CA ALA A 47 3.55 11.65 -0.25
C ALA A 47 4.82 11.02 0.34
N LYS A 48 5.98 11.69 0.24
CA LYS A 48 7.29 11.21 0.68
C LYS A 48 7.32 10.63 2.10
N PRO A 49 6.81 11.32 3.14
CA PRO A 49 6.78 10.75 4.50
C PRO A 49 5.91 9.49 4.59
N PHE A 50 4.93 9.31 3.70
CA PHE A 50 3.95 8.23 3.83
C PHE A 50 4.34 6.89 3.20
N ARG A 51 5.40 6.85 2.39
CA ARG A 51 5.89 5.62 1.72
C ARG A 51 6.07 4.39 2.64
N PRO A 52 6.47 4.51 3.92
CA PRO A 52 6.56 3.34 4.81
C PRO A 52 5.21 2.66 5.09
N TRP A 53 4.12 3.43 5.10
CA TRP A 53 2.79 2.97 5.51
C TRP A 53 1.85 2.63 4.34
N MET A 54 2.12 3.15 3.14
CA MET A 54 1.28 2.96 1.96
C MET A 54 2.11 2.80 0.70
N ASP A 55 1.54 2.11 -0.29
CA ASP A 55 2.17 1.90 -1.58
C ASP A 55 1.70 2.99 -2.54
N ILE A 56 2.63 3.87 -2.93
CA ILE A 56 2.35 5.08 -3.71
C ILE A 56 2.92 4.92 -5.10
N PHE A 57 2.08 5.06 -6.12
CA PHE A 57 2.47 4.93 -7.52
C PHE A 57 2.08 6.19 -8.30
N MET A 58 3.01 6.69 -9.10
CA MET A 58 2.74 7.68 -10.13
C MET A 58 2.63 6.97 -11.48
N LEU A 59 1.55 7.21 -12.19
CA LEU A 59 1.20 6.52 -13.42
C LEU A 59 0.94 7.54 -14.52
N ASP A 60 1.68 7.40 -15.63
CA ASP A 60 1.38 8.15 -16.84
C ASP A 60 0.19 7.52 -17.55
N THR A 61 -0.86 8.32 -17.75
CA THR A 61 -2.08 7.93 -18.48
C THR A 61 -1.84 7.58 -19.94
N ALA A 62 -0.76 8.05 -20.56
CA ALA A 62 -0.40 7.67 -21.92
C ALA A 62 0.18 6.24 -22.00
N GLN A 63 0.82 5.77 -20.92
CA GLN A 63 1.51 4.48 -20.88
C GLN A 63 0.75 3.39 -20.11
N CYS A 64 -0.20 3.77 -19.25
CA CYS A 64 -0.97 2.83 -18.45
C CYS A 64 -2.34 2.51 -19.05
N CYS A 65 -2.87 1.32 -18.71
CA CYS A 65 -4.23 0.95 -19.10
C CYS A 65 -5.26 1.93 -18.53
N ARG A 66 -6.27 2.28 -19.31
CA ARG A 66 -7.30 3.23 -18.86
C ARG A 66 -8.01 2.70 -17.61
N ASN A 67 -8.05 3.53 -16.58
CA ASN A 67 -8.82 3.26 -15.36
C ASN A 67 -10.20 3.93 -15.49
N PRO A 68 -11.32 3.21 -15.30
CA PRO A 68 -12.68 3.79 -15.41
C PRO A 68 -12.93 4.93 -14.43
N GLU A 69 -12.19 4.95 -13.31
CA GLU A 69 -12.28 6.00 -12.30
C GLU A 69 -11.43 7.23 -12.63
N VAL A 70 -10.70 7.23 -13.74
CA VAL A 70 -9.87 8.35 -14.15
C VAL A 70 -10.45 8.96 -15.41
N SER A 71 -11.10 10.11 -15.24
CA SER A 71 -11.67 10.87 -16.36
C SER A 71 -10.69 11.92 -16.91
N GLY A 72 -9.67 12.29 -16.15
CA GLY A 72 -8.66 13.28 -16.53
C GLY A 72 -7.51 13.33 -15.52
N THR A 73 -6.48 14.12 -15.84
CA THR A 73 -5.29 14.31 -15.02
C THR A 73 -5.21 15.76 -14.52
N PRO A 74 -4.63 16.02 -13.34
CA PRO A 74 -4.16 15.07 -12.34
C PRO A 74 -5.34 14.42 -11.57
N THR A 75 -5.28 13.12 -11.29
CA THR A 75 -6.26 12.44 -10.43
C THR A 75 -5.54 11.55 -9.41
N VAL A 76 -5.95 11.61 -8.14
CA VAL A 76 -5.44 10.73 -7.07
C VAL A 76 -6.54 9.76 -6.65
N LEU A 77 -6.24 8.46 -6.64
CA LEU A 77 -7.14 7.42 -6.15
C LEU A 77 -6.54 6.73 -4.92
N PHE A 78 -7.35 6.61 -3.87
CA PHE A 78 -6.99 5.88 -2.65
C PHE A 78 -7.76 4.57 -2.62
N TYR A 79 -7.04 3.46 -2.51
CA TYR A 79 -7.58 2.13 -2.36
C TYR A 79 -7.18 1.53 -1.01
N LYS A 80 -8.17 0.97 -0.31
CA LYS A 80 -7.96 0.21 0.93
C LYS A 80 -8.56 -1.18 0.74
N GLU A 81 -7.73 -2.21 0.91
CA GLU A 81 -8.14 -3.61 0.74
C GLU A 81 -8.81 -3.86 -0.63
N GLY A 82 -8.30 -3.18 -1.66
CA GLY A 82 -8.79 -3.27 -3.03
C GLY A 82 -10.12 -2.53 -3.30
N VAL A 83 -10.68 -1.82 -2.32
CA VAL A 83 -11.87 -0.98 -2.51
C VAL A 83 -11.43 0.47 -2.66
N LEU A 84 -11.97 1.16 -3.67
CA LEU A 84 -11.78 2.60 -3.81
C LEU A 84 -12.46 3.32 -2.63
N VAL A 85 -11.69 4.01 -1.81
CA VAL A 85 -12.20 4.74 -0.63
C VAL A 85 -12.31 6.25 -0.87
N LYS A 86 -11.46 6.80 -1.74
CA LYS A 86 -11.47 8.23 -2.07
C LYS A 86 -10.90 8.45 -3.46
N LYS A 87 -11.46 9.43 -4.15
CA LYS A 87 -11.02 9.92 -5.46
C LYS A 87 -10.91 11.44 -5.39
N LEU A 88 -9.76 11.97 -5.74
CA LEU A 88 -9.50 13.40 -5.85
C LEU A 88 -9.35 13.76 -7.33
N LYS A 89 -10.19 14.67 -7.80
CA LYS A 89 -10.06 15.28 -9.13
C LYS A 89 -9.15 16.49 -8.98
N GLY A 90 -7.86 16.30 -9.19
CA GLY A 90 -6.84 17.30 -8.93
C GLY A 90 -6.20 17.20 -7.56
N ILE A 91 -5.21 18.07 -7.36
CA ILE A 91 -4.50 18.24 -6.10
C ILE A 91 -4.86 19.65 -5.63
N GLY A 92 -5.54 19.73 -4.49
CA GLY A 92 -5.92 21.00 -3.87
C GLY A 92 -4.72 21.67 -3.20
N SER A 93 -4.93 22.26 -2.03
CA SER A 93 -3.82 22.71 -1.18
C SER A 93 -3.02 21.52 -0.64
N GLU A 94 -1.75 21.75 -0.33
CA GLU A 94 -0.89 20.78 0.35
C GLU A 94 -1.52 20.28 1.66
N GLU A 95 -2.14 21.17 2.42
CA GLU A 95 -2.84 20.87 3.67
C GLU A 95 -4.02 19.90 3.47
N SER A 96 -4.84 20.12 2.43
CA SER A 96 -5.96 19.24 2.11
C SER A 96 -5.45 17.86 1.70
N LEU A 97 -4.39 17.82 0.89
CA LEU A 97 -3.79 16.56 0.48
C LEU A 97 -3.24 15.82 1.71
N LEU A 98 -2.51 16.50 2.59
CA LEU A 98 -1.98 15.94 3.83
C LEU A 98 -3.10 15.40 4.73
N GLN A 99 -4.23 16.10 4.82
CA GLN A 99 -5.41 15.64 5.56
C GLN A 99 -5.99 14.35 4.96
N ASP A 100 -6.10 14.25 3.63
CA ASP A 100 -6.54 13.03 2.97
C ASP A 100 -5.58 11.86 3.26
N PHE A 101 -4.26 12.08 3.19
CA PHE A 101 -3.26 11.05 3.52
C PHE A 101 -3.37 10.58 4.98
N THR A 102 -3.56 11.50 5.93
CA THR A 102 -3.66 11.17 7.36
C THR A 102 -4.99 10.49 7.72
N GLN A 103 -6.09 10.88 7.08
CA GLN A 103 -7.42 10.31 7.32
C GLN A 103 -7.43 8.78 7.08
N PHE A 104 -6.74 8.30 6.06
CA PHE A 104 -6.75 6.88 5.69
C PHE A 104 -5.74 6.01 6.45
N LEU A 105 -4.81 6.63 7.19
CA LEU A 105 -3.85 5.90 8.04
C LEU A 105 -4.49 5.37 9.34
N GLY A 106 -5.61 5.94 9.78
CA GLY A 106 -6.32 5.53 10.99
C GLY A 106 -6.82 4.07 10.94
N LYS A 107 -6.38 3.27 11.91
CA LYS A 107 -6.69 1.82 12.11
C LYS A 107 -6.06 0.85 11.10
N THR A 108 -5.12 1.28 10.27
CA THR A 108 -4.45 0.36 9.34
C THR A 108 -3.56 -0.59 10.14
N ARG A 109 -3.91 -1.87 10.20
CA ARG A 109 -3.03 -2.90 10.77
C ARG A 109 -1.77 -2.93 9.91
N HIS A 110 -0.66 -2.46 10.48
CA HIS A 110 0.64 -2.51 9.85
C HIS A 110 0.90 -3.94 9.34
N CYS A 111 0.94 -4.14 8.02
CA CYS A 111 1.69 -5.26 7.50
C CYS A 111 3.15 -4.85 7.64
N VAL A 112 3.75 -5.24 8.77
CA VAL A 112 5.18 -5.08 9.03
C VAL A 112 5.91 -5.65 7.82
N ALA A 113 6.70 -4.83 7.13
CA ALA A 113 7.55 -5.31 6.05
C ALA A 113 8.33 -6.54 6.56
N PRO A 114 8.52 -7.61 5.75
CA PRO A 114 9.27 -8.77 6.20
C PRO A 114 10.63 -8.30 6.71
N ARG A 115 10.83 -8.39 8.03
CA ARG A 115 12.11 -8.05 8.65
C ARG A 115 13.13 -9.05 8.12
N LYS A 116 14.26 -8.56 7.59
CA LYS A 116 15.37 -9.44 7.26
C LYS A 116 15.74 -10.22 8.53
N PRO A 117 15.87 -11.55 8.48
CA PRO A 117 16.27 -12.32 9.64
C PRO A 117 17.63 -11.81 10.14
N THR A 118 17.71 -11.43 11.42
CA THR A 118 18.93 -10.89 12.04
C THR A 118 20.04 -11.94 12.12
N HIS A 119 19.68 -13.23 12.07
CA HIS A 119 20.60 -14.34 12.21
C HIS A 119 20.47 -15.33 11.05
N ASP A 120 21.61 -15.88 10.64
CA ASP A 120 21.67 -16.96 9.67
C ASP A 120 21.18 -18.30 10.28
N LEU A 121 20.79 -19.24 9.43
CA LEU A 121 20.31 -20.58 9.81
C LEU A 121 21.34 -21.34 10.65
N ASN A 122 22.63 -21.10 10.41
CA ASN A 122 23.70 -21.69 11.21
C ASN A 122 23.68 -21.22 12.67
N TRP A 123 23.47 -19.92 12.90
CA TRP A 123 23.30 -19.37 14.25
C TRP A 123 22.05 -19.95 14.92
N LEU A 124 20.92 -20.03 14.20
CA LEU A 124 19.68 -20.61 14.74
C LEU A 124 19.86 -22.07 15.15
N ARG A 125 20.53 -22.88 14.32
CA ARG A 125 20.82 -24.29 14.63
C ARG A 125 21.68 -24.43 15.87
N HIS A 126 22.73 -23.62 16.00
CA HIS A 126 23.60 -23.61 17.16
C HIS A 126 22.83 -23.23 18.43
N THR A 127 22.11 -22.10 18.41
CA THR A 127 21.36 -21.62 19.57
C THR A 127 20.27 -22.61 20.00
N LEU A 128 19.51 -23.19 19.06
CA LEU A 128 18.50 -24.20 19.38
C LEU A 128 19.09 -25.49 19.96
N SER A 129 20.30 -25.88 19.53
CA SER A 129 21.00 -27.05 20.11
C SER A 129 21.50 -26.81 21.53
N THR A 130 21.75 -25.55 21.90
CA THR A 130 22.17 -25.15 23.26
C THR A 130 21.00 -24.93 24.22
N LEU A 131 19.77 -24.85 23.70
CA LEU A 131 18.59 -24.78 24.56
C LEU A 131 18.27 -26.19 25.06
N CYS A 132 18.30 -26.36 26.38
CA CYS A 132 17.78 -27.56 27.03
C CYS A 132 16.27 -27.63 26.78
N THR A 133 15.86 -28.33 25.72
CA THR A 133 14.44 -28.67 25.51
C THR A 133 13.98 -29.45 26.74
N ILE A 134 12.93 -28.98 27.41
CA ILE A 134 12.32 -29.68 28.55
C ILE A 134 12.15 -31.15 28.15
N PRO A 135 12.69 -32.13 28.92
CA PRO A 135 12.51 -33.53 28.58
C PRO A 135 11.00 -33.80 28.60
N ARG A 136 10.48 -34.25 27.44
CA ARG A 136 9.10 -34.75 27.31
C ARG A 136 8.83 -35.68 28.49
N ALA A 137 7.89 -35.28 29.34
CA ALA A 137 7.45 -36.08 30.48
C ALA A 137 7.15 -37.52 30.01
N LYS A 138 7.81 -38.49 30.67
CA LYS A 138 7.54 -39.92 30.47
C LYS A 138 6.04 -40.16 30.64
N ARG A 139 5.44 -40.88 29.67
CA ARG A 139 4.09 -41.43 29.80
C ARG A 139 4.00 -42.19 31.14
N LEU A 140 3.16 -41.71 32.04
CA LEU A 140 2.72 -42.47 33.21
C LEU A 140 1.85 -43.62 32.69
N ASN A 141 2.31 -44.85 32.90
CA ASN A 141 1.52 -46.06 32.68
C ASN A 141 0.44 -46.10 33.77
N PHE A 142 -0.83 -46.09 33.37
CA PHE A 142 -1.94 -46.47 34.23
C PHE A 142 -2.11 -47.99 34.10
N SER A 143 -1.94 -48.69 35.22
CA SER A 143 -2.34 -50.09 35.41
C SER A 143 -3.85 -50.23 35.51
#